data_AF-H0HNK1-F1
#
_entry.id   AF-H0HNK1-F1
#
_cell.length_a   1.000
_cell.length_b   1.000
_cell.length_c   1.000
_cell.angle_alpha   90.00
_cell.angle_beta   90.00
_cell.angle_gamma   90.00
#
_symmetry.space_group_name_H-M   'P 1'
#
loop_
_entity.id
_entity.type
_entity.pdbx_description
1 polymer ?
#
loop_
_entity_poly.entity_id
_entity_poly.type
_entity_poly.pdbx_seq_one_letter_code
_entity_poly.pdbx_strand_id
1 'polypeptide(L)'
;MSEPTIRIRSGGKDTGDIPMSTVKAALKVLNSDRDPNTTEMFTEKETGEETYQTVAAGQLRAFIERVERLEEEKATIAEDIREIFQELKGTGFDVKAVRTIIKLRKKDQAERQEEEAILDLYMAALGMA
;
A
#
# COMPACT_ATOMS: atom_id res chain seq x y z
N MET A 1 9.05 -2.36 -28.14
CA MET A 1 9.34 -2.22 -26.69
C MET A 1 10.73 -1.60 -26.59
N SER A 2 10.88 -0.49 -25.86
CA SER A 2 12.18 0.18 -25.70
C SER A 2 13.07 -0.62 -24.75
N GLU A 3 14.37 -0.71 -25.05
CA GLU A 3 15.32 -1.41 -24.20
C GLU A 3 15.56 -0.65 -22.89
N PRO A 4 15.59 -1.31 -21.72
CA PRO A 4 15.92 -0.65 -20.46
C PRO A 4 17.37 -0.13 -20.46
N THR A 5 17.56 1.09 -19.95
CA THR A 5 18.85 1.77 -19.86
C THR A 5 19.19 2.11 -18.42
N ILE A 6 20.47 2.25 -18.09
CA ILE A 6 20.97 2.65 -16.77
C ILE A 6 21.89 3.87 -16.91
N ARG A 7 21.74 4.86 -16.03
CA ARG A 7 22.57 6.07 -16.04
C ARG A 7 23.78 5.88 -15.15
N ILE A 8 24.98 5.98 -15.71
CA ILE A 8 26.23 5.81 -14.94
C ILE A 8 26.89 7.17 -14.71
N ARG A 9 27.29 7.43 -13.46
CA ARG A 9 28.16 8.56 -13.07
C ARG A 9 29.48 8.01 -12.55
N SER A 10 30.58 8.31 -13.23
CA SER A 10 31.94 7.89 -12.82
C SER A 10 32.81 9.13 -12.60
N GLY A 11 33.48 9.22 -11.45
CA GLY A 11 34.41 10.31 -11.13
C GLY A 11 33.79 11.72 -11.17
N GLY A 12 32.49 11.85 -10.88
CA GLY A 12 31.77 13.13 -10.92
C GLY A 12 31.38 13.62 -12.31
N LYS A 13 31.66 12.87 -13.38
CA LYS A 13 31.16 13.15 -14.74
C LYS A 13 30.01 12.21 -15.09
N ASP A 14 28.95 12.77 -15.66
CA ASP A 14 27.81 12.00 -16.16
C ASP A 14 28.20 11.38 -17.51
N THR A 15 28.24 10.06 -17.54
CA THR A 15 28.59 9.27 -18.74
C THR A 15 27.38 8.95 -19.60
N GLY A 16 26.18 9.39 -19.21
CA GLY A 16 24.94 9.19 -19.95
C GLY A 16 24.28 7.83 -19.69
N ASP A 17 23.20 7.58 -20.41
CA ASP A 17 22.39 6.36 -20.30
C ASP A 17 22.97 5.26 -21.17
N ILE A 18 23.30 4.13 -20.55
CA ILE A 18 23.87 2.95 -21.21
C ILE A 18 22.80 1.86 -21.26
N PRO A 19 22.55 1.22 -22.42
CA PRO A 19 21.60 0.13 -22.52
C PRO A 19 22.05 -1.08 -21.70
N MET A 20 21.07 -1.75 -21.09
CA MET A 20 21.35 -2.85 -20.16
C MET A 20 22.02 -4.05 -20.85
N SER A 21 21.85 -4.22 -22.16
CA SER A 21 22.60 -5.21 -22.95
C SER A 21 24.11 -4.96 -22.95
N THR A 22 24.54 -3.70 -23.06
CA THR A 22 25.96 -3.33 -23.00
C THR A 22 26.54 -3.55 -21.62
N VAL A 23 25.78 -3.23 -20.57
CA VAL A 23 26.17 -3.50 -19.17
C VAL A 23 26.32 -5.01 -18.94
N LYS A 24 25.38 -5.81 -19.45
CA LYS A 24 25.42 -7.28 -19.34
C LYS A 24 26.57 -7.89 -20.12
N ALA A 25 26.90 -7.35 -21.29
CA ALA A 25 28.07 -7.76 -22.07
C ALA A 25 29.38 -7.44 -21.33
N ALA A 26 29.51 -6.24 -20.76
CA ALA A 26 30.67 -5.86 -19.95
C ALA A 26 30.83 -6.73 -18.69
N LEU A 27 29.72 -7.03 -18.00
CA LEU A 27 29.71 -7.96 -16.86
C LEU A 27 30.14 -9.37 -17.26
N LYS A 28 29.72 -9.84 -18.43
CA LYS A 28 30.13 -11.15 -18.96
C LYS A 28 31.64 -11.21 -19.26
N VAL A 29 32.23 -10.12 -19.76
CA VAL A 29 33.68 -10.01 -20.01
C VAL A 29 34.47 -9.95 -18.69
N LEU A 30 34.00 -9.19 -17.70
CA LEU A 30 34.60 -9.19 -16.36
C LEU A 30 34.57 -10.59 -15.71
N ASN A 31 33.49 -11.33 -15.95
CA ASN A 31 33.35 -12.71 -15.47
C ASN A 31 34.11 -13.73 -16.34
N SER A 32 34.61 -13.38 -17.53
CA SER A 32 35.38 -14.31 -18.37
C SER A 32 36.86 -14.38 -17.99
N ASP A 33 37.40 -13.34 -17.34
CA ASP A 33 38.75 -13.33 -16.75
C ASP A 33 38.75 -13.83 -15.30
N ARG A 34 37.58 -14.15 -14.75
CA ARG A 34 37.43 -14.77 -13.44
C ARG A 34 37.97 -16.19 -13.53
N ASP A 35 39.08 -16.47 -12.85
CA ASP A 35 39.62 -17.82 -12.75
C ASP A 35 38.52 -18.72 -12.14
N PRO A 36 38.05 -19.77 -12.83
CA PRO A 36 37.03 -20.68 -12.32
C PRO A 36 37.47 -21.41 -11.05
N ASN A 37 38.77 -21.35 -10.73
CA ASN A 37 39.38 -21.86 -9.50
C ASN A 37 39.60 -20.77 -8.44
N THR A 38 39.11 -19.54 -8.64
CA THR A 38 39.06 -18.55 -7.56
C THR A 38 38.07 -19.04 -6.52
N THR A 39 38.58 -19.60 -5.42
CA THR A 39 37.77 -19.89 -4.23
C THR A 39 37.16 -18.57 -3.76
N GLU A 40 35.85 -18.41 -3.92
CA GLU A 40 35.11 -17.37 -3.20
C GLU A 40 35.36 -17.60 -1.70
N MET A 41 35.93 -16.61 -1.01
CA MET A 41 36.26 -16.75 0.43
C MET A 41 35.02 -17.00 1.29
N PHE A 42 33.82 -16.75 0.76
CA PHE A 42 32.54 -17.11 1.34
C PHE A 42 31.60 -17.48 0.21
N THR A 43 31.08 -18.71 0.25
CA THR A 43 30.01 -19.17 -0.66
C THR A 43 28.69 -18.45 -0.35
N GLU A 44 27.73 -18.43 -1.29
CA GLU A 44 26.38 -17.85 -1.08
C GLU A 44 25.65 -18.42 0.16
N LYS A 45 25.99 -19.65 0.56
CA LYS A 45 25.52 -20.28 1.80
C LYS A 45 26.19 -19.72 3.05
N GLU A 46 27.42 -19.24 2.96
CA GLU A 46 28.21 -18.69 4.06
C GLU A 46 27.99 -17.18 4.25
N THR A 47 27.64 -16.44 3.19
CA THR A 47 27.23 -15.02 3.28
C THR A 47 25.83 -14.83 3.87
N GLY A 48 25.05 -15.91 3.97
CA GLY A 48 23.71 -15.92 4.56
C GLY A 48 22.62 -15.28 3.68
N GLU A 49 22.93 -14.85 2.45
CA GLU A 49 21.99 -14.20 1.53
C GLU A 49 20.73 -15.03 1.28
N GLU A 50 20.83 -16.34 1.06
CA GLU A 50 19.66 -17.22 0.94
C GLU A 50 18.80 -17.25 2.22
N THR A 51 19.43 -17.17 3.39
CA THR A 51 18.74 -17.17 4.69
C THR A 51 17.97 -15.86 4.90
N TYR A 52 18.54 -14.71 4.53
CA TYR A 52 17.85 -13.42 4.62
C TYR A 52 16.66 -13.34 3.66
N GLN A 53 16.81 -13.84 2.43
CA GLN A 53 15.73 -13.90 1.45
C GLN A 53 14.59 -14.81 1.92
N THR A 54 14.90 -15.95 2.53
CA THR A 54 13.90 -16.89 3.03
C THR A 54 13.18 -16.39 4.29
N VAL A 55 13.88 -15.73 5.22
CA VAL A 55 13.27 -15.11 6.41
C VAL A 55 12.39 -13.92 6.01
N ALA A 56 12.86 -13.05 5.12
CA ALA A 56 12.10 -11.91 4.63
C ALA A 56 10.85 -12.36 3.84
N ALA A 57 10.98 -13.38 2.99
CA ALA A 57 9.86 -13.96 2.26
C ALA A 57 8.84 -14.62 3.19
N GLY A 58 9.30 -15.31 4.24
CA GLY A 58 8.43 -15.90 5.26
C GLY A 58 7.63 -14.86 6.05
N GLN A 59 8.28 -13.76 6.44
CA GLN A 59 7.62 -12.66 7.14
C GLN A 59 6.59 -11.96 6.24
N LEU A 60 6.92 -11.71 4.97
CA LEU A 60 5.99 -11.14 4.00
C LEU A 60 4.76 -12.05 3.80
N ARG A 61 4.96 -13.36 3.66
CA ARG A 61 3.85 -14.34 3.56
C ARG A 61 2.94 -14.27 4.78
N ALA A 62 3.52 -14.23 5.99
CA ALA A 62 2.74 -14.11 7.24
C ALA A 62 1.98 -12.77 7.37
N PHE A 63 2.46 -11.68 6.77
CA PHE A 63 1.67 -10.44 6.67
C PHE A 63 0.53 -10.59 5.66
N ILE A 64 0.78 -11.14 4.48
CA ILE A 64 -0.22 -11.34 3.43
C ILE A 64 -1.37 -12.21 3.94
N GLU A 65 -1.08 -13.38 4.51
CA GLU A 65 -2.10 -14.30 5.02
C GLU A 65 -2.98 -13.65 6.11
N ARG A 66 -2.39 -12.82 6.98
CA ARG A 66 -3.15 -12.08 8.00
C ARG A 66 -4.05 -11.02 7.38
N VAL A 67 -3.58 -10.31 6.35
CA VAL A 67 -4.38 -9.30 5.65
C VAL A 67 -5.51 -9.95 4.87
N GLU A 68 -5.26 -11.06 4.17
CA GLU A 68 -6.27 -11.79 3.40
C GLU A 68 -7.41 -12.28 4.30
N ARG A 69 -7.09 -12.85 5.46
CA ARG A 69 -8.09 -13.24 6.46
C ARG A 69 -8.93 -12.05 6.93
N LEU A 70 -8.29 -10.91 7.22
CA LEU A 70 -9.00 -9.70 7.65
C LEU A 70 -9.88 -9.10 6.54
N GLU A 71 -9.47 -9.20 5.27
CA GLU A 71 -10.29 -8.75 4.14
C GLU A 71 -11.51 -9.66 3.93
N GLU A 72 -11.40 -10.98 4.15
CA GLU A 72 -12.54 -11.90 4.13
C GLU A 72 -13.54 -11.62 5.28
N GLU A 73 -13.03 -11.42 6.51
CA GLU A 73 -13.85 -11.02 7.66
C GLU A 73 -14.58 -9.69 7.39
N LYS A 74 -13.87 -8.70 6.84
CA LYS A 74 -14.43 -7.41 6.45
C LYS A 74 -15.48 -7.53 5.35
N ALA A 75 -15.30 -8.45 4.39
CA ALA A 75 -16.28 -8.70 3.33
C ALA A 75 -17.59 -9.27 3.91
N THR A 76 -17.48 -10.23 4.83
CA THR A 76 -18.63 -10.80 5.55
C THR A 76 -19.37 -9.72 6.34
N ILE A 77 -18.65 -8.94 7.15
CA ILE A 77 -19.24 -7.83 7.93
C ILE A 77 -19.89 -6.79 7.01
N ALA A 78 -19.29 -6.50 5.86
CA ALA A 78 -19.85 -5.56 4.91
C ALA A 78 -21.18 -6.07 4.32
N GLU A 79 -21.32 -7.38 4.12
CA GLU A 79 -22.56 -7.99 3.67
C GLU A 79 -23.64 -7.92 4.75
N ASP A 80 -23.32 -8.29 6.00
CA ASP A 80 -24.25 -8.15 7.13
C ASP A 80 -24.77 -6.71 7.28
N ILE A 81 -23.88 -5.72 7.14
CA ILE A 81 -24.26 -4.30 7.16
C ILE A 81 -25.20 -3.96 6.00
N ARG A 82 -25.01 -4.54 4.80
CA ARG A 82 -25.91 -4.32 3.66
C ARG A 82 -27.28 -4.92 3.94
N GLU A 83 -27.36 -6.11 4.50
CA GLU A 83 -28.63 -6.76 4.86
C GLU A 83 -29.43 -5.88 5.85
N ILE A 84 -28.77 -5.35 6.88
CA ILE A 84 -29.41 -4.43 7.84
C ILE A 84 -29.93 -3.18 7.12
N PHE A 85 -29.16 -2.59 6.19
CA PHE A 85 -29.65 -1.43 5.42
C PHE A 85 -30.82 -1.78 4.49
N GLN A 86 -30.89 -3.01 3.99
CA GLN A 86 -32.04 -3.47 3.21
C GLN A 86 -33.27 -3.67 4.10
N GLU A 87 -33.10 -4.21 5.30
CA GLU A 87 -34.17 -4.34 6.30
C GLU A 87 -34.72 -2.97 6.71
N LEU A 88 -33.85 -2.00 6.97
CA LEU A 88 -34.24 -0.61 7.24
C LEU A 88 -35.09 -0.03 6.12
N LYS A 89 -34.73 -0.31 4.86
CA LYS A 89 -35.51 0.14 3.70
C LYS A 89 -36.87 -0.57 3.61
N GLY A 90 -36.91 -1.87 3.85
CA GLY A 90 -38.14 -2.67 3.83
C GLY A 90 -39.13 -2.30 4.94
N THR A 91 -38.61 -1.85 6.09
CA THR A 91 -39.40 -1.38 7.23
C THR A 91 -39.82 0.09 7.10
N GLY A 92 -39.33 0.82 6.10
CA GLY A 92 -39.75 2.19 5.77
C GLY A 92 -38.86 3.31 6.33
N PHE A 93 -37.66 3.01 6.84
CA PHE A 93 -36.70 4.03 7.25
C PHE A 93 -35.92 4.61 6.08
N ASP A 94 -35.57 5.90 6.16
CA ASP A 94 -34.66 6.53 5.21
C ASP A 94 -33.20 6.13 5.51
N VAL A 95 -32.67 5.25 4.66
CA VAL A 95 -31.28 4.78 4.70
C VAL A 95 -30.26 5.93 4.65
N LYS A 96 -30.55 7.04 3.95
CA LYS A 96 -29.65 8.20 3.88
C LYS A 96 -29.58 8.90 5.23
N ALA A 97 -30.74 9.15 5.85
CA ALA A 97 -30.81 9.75 7.18
C ALA A 97 -30.07 8.90 8.22
N VAL A 98 -30.28 7.58 8.22
CA VAL A 98 -29.57 6.66 9.13
C VAL A 98 -28.05 6.70 8.92
N ARG A 99 -27.57 6.72 7.67
CA ARG A 99 -26.13 6.86 7.38
C ARG A 99 -25.57 8.18 7.92
N THR A 100 -26.31 9.28 7.81
CA THR A 100 -25.92 10.57 8.39
C THR A 100 -25.84 10.47 9.91
N ILE A 101 -26.84 9.87 10.57
CA ILE A 101 -26.83 9.66 12.02
C ILE A 101 -25.62 8.82 12.46
N ILE A 102 -25.30 7.72 11.77
CA ILE A 102 -24.12 6.89 12.09
C ILE A 102 -22.84 7.72 11.99
N LYS A 103 -22.69 8.58 10.97
CA LYS A 103 -21.53 9.47 10.84
C LYS A 103 -21.47 10.49 11.98
N LEU A 104 -22.59 11.14 12.30
CA LEU A 104 -22.67 12.11 13.40
C LEU A 104 -22.32 11.47 14.75
N ARG A 105 -22.76 10.23 14.99
CA ARG A 105 -22.47 9.47 16.21
C ARG A 105 -21.00 9.04 16.34
N LYS A 106 -20.23 9.04 15.24
CA LYS A 106 -18.79 8.77 15.26
C LYS A 106 -17.96 10.01 15.58
N LYS A 107 -18.50 11.22 15.39
CA LYS A 107 -17.83 12.48 15.74
C LYS A 107 -17.87 12.71 17.26
N ASP A 108 -16.86 13.43 17.75
CA ASP A 108 -16.84 13.90 19.13
C ASP A 108 -18.03 14.83 19.42
N GLN A 109 -18.53 14.82 20.65
CA GLN A 109 -19.68 15.63 21.04
C GLN A 109 -19.39 17.13 20.99
N ALA A 110 -18.19 17.55 21.40
CA ALA A 110 -17.79 18.95 21.38
C ALA A 110 -17.62 19.45 19.94
N GLU A 111 -16.95 18.66 19.09
CA GLU A 111 -16.79 18.95 17.66
C GLU A 111 -18.16 19.09 16.97
N ARG A 112 -19.12 18.20 17.27
CA ARG A 112 -20.47 18.30 16.73
C ARG A 112 -21.18 19.58 17.15
N GLN A 113 -21.09 19.96 18.43
CA GLN A 113 -21.75 21.17 18.94
C GLN A 113 -21.14 22.45 18.33
N GLU A 114 -19.83 22.48 18.13
CA GLU A 114 -19.15 23.58 17.46
C GLU A 114 -19.60 23.71 16.00
N GLU A 115 -19.62 22.61 15.25
CA GLU A 115 -20.11 22.59 13.87
C GLU A 115 -21.59 23.02 13.77
N GLU A 116 -22.45 22.51 14.67
CA GLU A 116 -23.88 22.88 14.73
C GLU A 116 -24.06 24.37 15.02
N ALA A 117 -23.31 24.93 15.99
CA ALA A 117 -23.39 26.35 16.32
C ALA A 117 -22.97 27.26 15.15
N ILE A 118 -21.93 26.88 14.41
CA ILE A 118 -21.48 27.60 13.22
C ILE A 118 -22.53 27.50 12.10
N LEU A 119 -23.10 26.32 11.89
CA LEU A 119 -24.12 26.10 10.88
C LEU A 119 -25.37 26.93 11.17
N ASP A 120 -25.85 26.92 12.42
CA ASP A 120 -27.01 27.68 12.86
C ASP A 120 -26.79 29.19 12.66
N LEU A 121 -25.59 29.70 12.97
CA LEU A 121 -25.23 31.10 12.72
C LEU A 121 -25.35 31.45 11.23
N TYR A 122 -24.86 30.58 10.34
CA TYR A 122 -24.94 30.80 8.90
C TYR A 122 -26.36 30.64 8.36
N MET A 123 -27.14 29.68 8.85
CA MET A 123 -28.55 29.54 8.47
C MET A 123 -29.36 30.76 8.88
N ALA A 124 -29.14 31.29 10.09
CA ALA A 124 -29.77 32.52 10.55
C ALA A 124 -29.40 33.72 9.66
N ALA A 125 -28.12 33.87 9.31
CA ALA A 125 -27.65 34.93 8.42
C ALA A 125 -28.25 34.85 7.00
N LEU A 126 -28.58 33.63 6.54
CA LEU A 126 -29.19 33.37 5.24
C LEU A 126 -30.72 33.35 5.28
N GLY A 127 -31.35 33.54 6.45
CA GLY A 127 -32.81 33.50 6.61
C GLY A 127 -33.42 32.10 6.43
N MET A 128 -32.63 31.05 6.68
CA MET A 128 -33.04 29.64 6.57
C MET A 128 -33.36 28.98 7.92
N ALA A 129 -33.36 29.76 9.01
CA ALA A 129 -33.65 29.32 10.38
C ALA A 129 -35.15 29.28 10.68
#